data_AF-A0A350V1T3-F1
#
_entry.id   AF-A0A350V1T3-F1
#
_cell.length_a   1.000
_cell.length_b   1.000
_cell.length_c   1.000
_cell.angle_alpha   90.00
_cell.angle_beta   90.00
_cell.angle_gamma   90.00
#
_symmetry.space_group_name_H-M   'P 1'
#
loop_
_entity.id
_entity.type
_entity.pdbx_description
1 polymer ?
#
loop_
_entity_poly.entity_id
_entity_poly.type
_entity_poly.pdbx_seq_one_letter_code
_entity_poly.pdbx_strand_id
1 'polypeptide(L)'
;MSSLKARKKITHKELKKDKLVTGYFEARNWLDNDENKKKIYIGVGVLIALVVVGFLYFSNKSAKNEEAEVKLSAVITLYEQGKYPEAINGDPAANITGLASIVDQYGSTESGETAKLYLGNCYFNMKDYDNALKQFDNYGGDNDIIKSSCISGMGAVYEA
;
A
#
# COMPACT_ATOMS: atom_id res chain seq x y z
N MET A 1 -79.77 6.08 -10.29
CA MET A 1 -79.09 4.87 -10.81
C MET A 1 -77.68 5.29 -11.21
N SER A 2 -76.68 4.93 -10.39
CA SER A 2 -75.29 5.39 -10.52
C SER A 2 -74.67 4.85 -11.80
N SER A 3 -74.23 5.73 -12.71
CA SER A 3 -73.50 5.32 -13.91
C SER A 3 -72.07 4.96 -13.52
N LEU A 4 -71.81 3.66 -13.36
CA LEU A 4 -70.45 3.15 -13.18
C LEU A 4 -69.64 3.40 -14.46
N LYS A 5 -68.83 4.46 -14.44
CA LYS A 5 -67.89 4.80 -15.51
C LYS A 5 -66.90 3.62 -15.66
N ALA A 6 -66.82 3.03 -16.85
CA ALA A 6 -65.98 1.87 -17.11
C ALA A 6 -64.52 2.13 -16.71
N ARG A 7 -63.91 1.21 -15.94
CA ARG A 7 -62.49 1.31 -15.54
C ARG A 7 -61.61 1.18 -16.78
N LYS A 8 -60.79 2.20 -17.05
CA LYS A 8 -59.82 2.25 -18.14
C LYS A 8 -58.84 1.08 -18.00
N LYS A 9 -58.79 0.16 -18.98
CA LYS A 9 -57.80 -0.92 -19.04
C LYS A 9 -56.44 -0.32 -19.43
N ILE A 10 -55.53 -0.18 -18.47
CA ILE A 10 -54.14 0.25 -18.71
C ILE A 10 -53.33 -0.99 -19.11
N THR A 11 -52.56 -0.92 -20.20
CA THR A 11 -51.77 -2.06 -20.68
C THR A 11 -50.38 -2.11 -20.03
N HIS A 12 -49.82 -3.32 -19.86
CA HIS A 12 -48.56 -3.57 -19.13
C HIS A 12 -47.33 -2.83 -19.73
N LYS A 13 -47.35 -2.52 -21.04
CA LYS A 13 -46.33 -1.69 -21.70
C LYS A 13 -46.43 -0.21 -21.31
N GLU A 14 -47.62 0.31 -21.08
CA GLU A 14 -47.86 1.68 -20.63
C GLU A 14 -47.39 1.85 -19.19
N LEU A 15 -47.68 0.87 -18.31
CA LEU A 15 -47.15 0.83 -16.93
C LEU A 15 -45.62 0.82 -16.86
N LYS A 16 -44.94 0.10 -17.78
CA LYS A 16 -43.46 0.09 -17.84
C LYS A 16 -42.89 1.41 -18.36
N LYS A 17 -43.50 2.00 -19.41
CA LYS A 17 -43.10 3.33 -19.89
C LYS A 17 -43.27 4.38 -18.82
N ASP A 18 -44.38 4.34 -18.09
CA ASP A 18 -44.68 5.29 -17.02
C ASP A 18 -43.64 5.18 -15.91
N LYS A 19 -43.35 3.97 -15.39
CA LYS A 19 -42.29 3.79 -14.37
C LYS A 19 -40.90 4.25 -14.83
N LEU A 20 -40.53 4.00 -16.08
CA LEU A 20 -39.23 4.45 -16.62
C LEU A 20 -39.18 5.97 -16.79
N VAL A 21 -40.28 6.57 -17.24
CA VAL A 21 -40.42 8.01 -17.43
C VAL A 21 -40.44 8.72 -16.07
N THR A 22 -41.22 8.21 -15.11
CA THR A 22 -41.24 8.70 -13.72
C THR A 22 -39.87 8.56 -13.07
N GLY A 23 -39.22 7.40 -13.19
CA GLY A 23 -37.87 7.19 -12.66
C GLY A 23 -36.85 8.13 -13.28
N TYR A 24 -36.95 8.41 -14.58
CA TYR A 24 -36.14 9.42 -15.25
C TYR A 24 -36.37 10.83 -14.69
N PHE A 25 -37.63 11.24 -14.51
CA PHE A 25 -37.98 12.55 -13.96
C PHE A 25 -37.60 12.71 -12.50
N GLU A 26 -37.76 11.66 -11.67
CA GLU A 26 -37.34 11.65 -10.27
C GLU A 26 -35.82 11.73 -10.16
N ALA A 27 -35.08 10.94 -10.94
CA ALA A 27 -33.63 11.02 -11.00
C ALA A 27 -33.17 12.41 -11.47
N ARG A 28 -33.83 12.99 -12.48
CA ARG A 28 -33.54 14.34 -12.98
C ARG A 28 -33.84 15.41 -11.93
N ASN A 29 -35.01 15.40 -11.29
CA ASN A 29 -35.34 16.36 -10.23
C ASN A 29 -34.42 16.22 -9.01
N TRP A 30 -34.04 14.99 -8.66
CA TRP A 30 -33.10 14.74 -7.58
C TRP A 30 -31.71 15.28 -7.92
N LEU A 31 -31.22 15.06 -9.15
CA LEU A 31 -29.98 15.63 -9.64
C LEU A 31 -30.06 17.15 -9.78
N ASP A 32 -31.21 17.69 -10.17
CA ASP A 32 -31.40 19.12 -10.40
C ASP A 32 -31.56 19.93 -9.11
N ASN A 33 -31.92 19.27 -8.01
CA ASN A 33 -31.98 19.84 -6.67
C ASN A 33 -30.59 20.34 -6.24
N ASP A 34 -30.48 21.64 -5.97
CA ASP A 34 -29.20 22.30 -5.63
C ASP A 34 -28.50 21.73 -4.39
N GLU A 35 -29.24 21.19 -3.42
CA GLU A 35 -28.64 20.54 -2.25
C GLU A 35 -27.97 19.22 -2.62
N ASN A 36 -28.58 18.45 -3.52
CA ASN A 36 -28.01 17.19 -3.99
C ASN A 36 -26.84 17.45 -4.94
N LYS A 37 -26.92 18.48 -5.80
CA LYS A 37 -25.77 18.94 -6.61
C LYS A 37 -24.57 19.26 -5.74
N LYS A 38 -24.75 20.05 -4.66
CA LYS A 38 -23.68 20.37 -3.70
C LYS A 38 -23.08 19.11 -3.07
N LYS A 39 -23.92 18.16 -2.63
CA LYS A 39 -23.45 16.87 -2.07
C LYS A 39 -22.65 16.05 -3.10
N ILE A 40 -23.09 16.03 -4.36
CA ILE A 40 -22.38 15.37 -5.46
C ILE A 40 -21.02 16.03 -5.70
N TYR A 41 -20.96 17.37 -5.79
CA TYR A 41 -19.70 18.09 -5.97
C TYR A 41 -18.71 17.83 -4.83
N ILE A 42 -19.20 17.83 -3.58
CA ILE A 42 -18.36 17.49 -2.41
C ILE A 42 -17.88 16.04 -2.51
N GLY A 43 -18.79 15.10 -2.80
CA GLY A 43 -18.45 13.68 -2.93
C GLY A 43 -17.42 13.42 -4.02
N VAL A 44 -17.59 14.03 -5.20
CA VAL A 44 -16.62 13.97 -6.31
C VAL A 44 -15.30 14.61 -5.92
N GLY A 45 -15.33 15.78 -5.26
CA GLY A 45 -14.12 16.46 -4.78
C GLY A 45 -13.32 15.60 -3.80
N VAL A 46 -13.99 14.97 -2.83
CA VAL A 46 -13.36 14.04 -1.87
C VAL A 46 -12.78 12.83 -2.59
N LEU A 47 -13.53 12.24 -3.53
CA LEU A 47 -13.05 11.10 -4.32
C LEU A 47 -11.77 11.45 -5.09
N ILE A 48 -11.75 12.59 -5.79
CA ILE A 48 -10.58 13.06 -6.53
C ILE A 48 -9.40 13.29 -5.59
N ALA A 49 -9.62 13.92 -4.44
CA ALA A 49 -8.56 14.14 -3.45
C ALA A 49 -7.95 12.82 -2.97
N LEU A 50 -8.77 11.80 -2.67
CA LEU A 50 -8.28 10.47 -2.27
C LEU A 50 -7.48 9.79 -3.38
N VAL A 51 -7.92 9.88 -4.63
CA VAL A 51 -7.20 9.32 -5.79
C VAL A 51 -5.85 10.00 -5.97
N VAL A 52 -5.78 11.34 -5.88
CA VAL A 52 -4.53 12.09 -6.01
C VAL A 52 -3.56 11.74 -4.88
N VAL A 53 -4.03 11.69 -3.63
CA VAL A 53 -3.20 11.31 -2.47
C VAL A 53 -2.68 9.89 -2.63
N GLY A 54 -3.55 8.94 -3.02
CA GLY A 54 -3.15 7.55 -3.29
C GLY A 54 -2.09 7.48 -4.40
N PHE A 55 -2.31 8.15 -5.52
CA PHE A 55 -1.37 8.18 -6.64
C PHE A 55 -0.01 8.75 -6.23
N LEU A 56 0.03 9.88 -5.53
CA LEU A 56 1.28 10.48 -5.05
C LEU A 56 2.02 9.56 -4.07
N TYR A 57 1.29 8.90 -3.17
CA TYR A 57 1.88 7.93 -2.24
C TYR A 57 2.53 6.75 -2.99
N PHE A 58 1.82 6.14 -3.95
CA PHE A 58 2.36 5.02 -4.73
C PHE A 58 3.52 5.43 -5.64
N SER A 59 3.41 6.58 -6.32
CA SER A 59 4.48 7.08 -7.20
C SER A 59 5.75 7.40 -6.41
N ASN A 60 5.62 8.04 -5.24
CA ASN A 60 6.75 8.33 -4.37
C ASN A 60 7.37 7.05 -3.80
N LYS A 61 6.54 6.06 -3.45
CA LYS A 61 7.01 4.75 -2.97
C LYS A 61 7.82 4.01 -4.03
N SER A 62 7.40 4.04 -5.29
CA SER A 62 8.13 3.42 -6.40
C SER A 62 9.52 4.05 -6.62
N ALA A 63 9.59 5.39 -6.66
CA ALA A 63 10.87 6.10 -6.82
C ALA A 63 11.81 5.84 -5.63
N LYS A 64 11.28 5.83 -4.41
CA LYS A 64 12.04 5.45 -3.22
C LYS A 64 12.52 4.00 -3.26
N ASN A 65 11.73 3.09 -3.84
CA ASN A 65 12.14 1.69 -3.98
C ASN A 65 13.33 1.54 -4.92
N GLU A 66 13.29 2.20 -6.08
CA GLU A 66 14.41 2.19 -7.04
C GLU A 66 15.70 2.76 -6.41
N GLU A 67 15.59 3.86 -5.66
CA GLU A 67 16.75 4.41 -4.94
C GLU A 67 17.28 3.44 -3.88
N ALA A 68 16.37 2.81 -3.12
CA ALA A 68 16.73 1.82 -2.11
C ALA A 68 17.37 0.57 -2.71
N GLU A 69 16.92 0.13 -3.89
CA GLU A 69 17.47 -1.02 -4.62
C GLU A 69 18.93 -0.77 -5.01
N VAL A 70 19.21 0.41 -5.57
CA VAL A 70 20.59 0.79 -5.93
C VAL A 70 21.50 0.81 -4.70
N LYS A 71 21.02 1.39 -3.59
CA LYS A 71 21.79 1.44 -2.32
C LYS A 71 21.99 0.04 -1.73
N LEU A 72 20.95 -0.79 -1.74
CA LEU A 72 21.00 -2.16 -1.24
C LEU A 72 21.99 -3.00 -2.05
N SER A 73 21.94 -2.93 -3.37
CA SER A 73 22.87 -3.64 -4.26
C SER A 73 24.33 -3.29 -3.98
N ALA A 74 24.62 -2.02 -3.72
CA ALA A 74 25.97 -1.57 -3.37
C ALA A 74 26.46 -2.15 -2.02
N VAL A 75 25.61 -2.17 -0.99
CA VAL A 75 26.01 -2.62 0.36
C VAL A 75 26.06 -4.15 0.50
N ILE A 76 25.31 -4.91 -0.32
CA ILE A 76 25.34 -6.39 -0.29
C ILE A 76 26.76 -6.94 -0.49
N THR A 77 27.59 -6.27 -1.29
CA THR A 77 28.99 -6.69 -1.47
C THR A 77 29.78 -6.69 -0.16
N LEU A 78 29.54 -5.75 0.76
CA LEU A 78 30.18 -5.73 2.08
C LEU A 78 29.66 -6.87 2.97
N TYR A 79 28.35 -7.12 2.91
CA TYR A 79 27.72 -8.24 3.62
C TYR A 79 28.30 -9.59 3.17
N GLU A 80 28.40 -9.83 1.86
CA GLU A 80 28.95 -11.06 1.28
C GLU A 80 30.43 -11.27 1.62
N GLN A 81 31.17 -10.19 1.83
CA GLN A 81 32.56 -10.23 2.33
C GLN A 81 32.66 -10.52 3.83
N GLY A 82 31.55 -10.63 4.55
CA GLY A 82 31.52 -10.80 6.01
C GLY A 82 31.91 -9.54 6.79
N LYS A 83 31.95 -8.38 6.12
CA LYS A 83 32.25 -7.08 6.75
C LYS A 83 30.99 -6.52 7.38
N TYR A 84 30.48 -7.21 8.40
CA TYR A 84 29.19 -6.88 9.00
C TYR A 84 29.13 -5.48 9.62
N PRO A 85 30.14 -4.99 10.37
CA PRO A 85 30.13 -3.62 10.87
C PRO A 85 30.03 -2.57 9.74
N GLU A 86 30.74 -2.77 8.65
CA GLU A 86 30.72 -1.88 7.49
C GLU A 86 29.43 -2.03 6.69
N ALA A 87 28.86 -3.23 6.59
CA ALA A 87 27.55 -3.43 5.96
C ALA A 87 26.43 -2.74 6.76
N ILE A 88 26.49 -2.76 8.10
CA ILE A 88 25.53 -2.09 8.98
C ILE A 88 25.62 -0.57 8.83
N ASN A 89 26.83 -0.02 8.96
CA ASN A 89 27.05 1.43 9.07
C ASN A 89 27.27 2.12 7.71
N GLY A 90 27.65 1.36 6.69
CA GLY A 90 28.06 1.86 5.37
C GLY A 90 29.56 2.18 5.32
N ASP A 91 29.97 2.64 4.15
CA ASP A 91 31.32 3.13 3.88
C ASP A 91 31.22 4.48 3.16
N PRO A 92 31.33 5.60 3.89
CA PRO A 92 31.28 6.93 3.29
C PRO A 92 32.42 7.20 2.29
N ALA A 93 33.57 6.57 2.45
CA ALA A 93 34.70 6.76 1.53
C ALA A 93 34.43 6.09 0.18
N ALA A 94 33.69 4.99 0.17
CA ALA A 94 33.23 4.29 -1.03
C ALA A 94 31.82 4.74 -1.49
N ASN A 95 31.22 5.74 -0.84
CA ASN A 95 29.84 6.19 -1.07
C ASN A 95 28.79 5.06 -0.95
N ILE A 96 29.00 4.13 0.00
CA ILE A 96 28.09 3.02 0.29
C ILE A 96 27.21 3.40 1.49
N THR A 97 25.90 3.40 1.28
CA THR A 97 24.93 3.58 2.37
C THR A 97 24.78 2.29 3.16
N GLY A 98 24.88 2.36 4.49
CA GLY A 98 24.73 1.19 5.36
C GLY A 98 23.31 0.65 5.43
N LEU A 99 23.17 -0.64 5.73
CA LEU A 99 21.90 -1.34 5.88
C LEU A 99 21.00 -0.67 6.93
N ALA A 100 21.54 -0.17 8.04
CA ALA A 100 20.76 0.54 9.05
C ALA A 100 20.08 1.80 8.49
N SER A 101 20.82 2.59 7.71
CA SER A 101 20.30 3.79 7.04
C SER A 101 19.29 3.45 5.94
N ILE A 102 19.49 2.34 5.22
CA ILE A 102 18.52 1.88 4.21
C ILE A 102 17.20 1.49 4.89
N VAL A 103 17.25 0.74 5.99
CA VAL A 103 16.05 0.37 6.76
C VAL A 103 15.34 1.60 7.32
N ASP A 104 16.06 2.56 7.88
CA ASP A 104 15.47 3.78 8.46
C ASP A 104 14.76 4.65 7.40
N GLN A 105 15.40 4.89 6.26
CA GLN A 105 14.89 5.82 5.24
C GLN A 105 13.91 5.16 4.26
N TYR A 106 14.08 3.86 4.01
CA TYR A 106 13.36 3.12 2.97
C TYR A 106 12.59 1.93 3.50
N GLY A 107 12.50 1.71 4.81
CA GLY A 107 11.87 0.52 5.40
C GLY A 107 10.41 0.27 5.04
N SER A 108 9.73 1.21 4.37
CA SER A 108 8.39 1.02 3.79
C SER A 108 8.37 0.46 2.37
N THR A 109 9.52 0.42 1.67
CA THR A 109 9.69 -0.09 0.30
C THR A 109 10.10 -1.56 0.32
N GLU A 110 9.96 -2.26 -0.80
CA GLU A 110 10.33 -3.68 -0.90
C GLU A 110 11.84 -3.89 -0.67
N SER A 111 12.69 -3.03 -1.23
CA SER A 111 14.14 -3.09 -1.00
C SER A 111 14.52 -2.72 0.43
N GLY A 112 13.81 -1.77 1.07
CA GLY A 112 14.03 -1.46 2.49
C GLY A 112 13.60 -2.58 3.43
N GLU A 113 12.50 -3.27 3.10
CA GLU A 113 12.09 -4.50 3.80
C GLU A 113 13.13 -5.61 3.62
N THR A 114 13.66 -5.78 2.41
CA THR A 114 14.74 -6.73 2.13
C THR A 114 16.00 -6.40 2.94
N ALA A 115 16.33 -5.11 3.09
CA ALA A 115 17.46 -4.68 3.90
C ALA A 115 17.33 -5.10 5.38
N LYS A 116 16.11 -5.25 5.93
CA LYS A 116 15.91 -5.76 7.30
C LYS A 116 16.42 -7.19 7.46
N LEU A 117 16.20 -8.06 6.49
CA LEU A 117 16.75 -9.43 6.51
C LEU A 117 18.27 -9.40 6.58
N TYR A 118 18.92 -8.65 5.68
CA TYR A 118 20.38 -8.54 5.66
C TYR A 118 20.93 -7.90 6.94
N LEU A 119 20.27 -6.86 7.44
CA LEU A 119 20.66 -6.19 8.68
C LEU A 119 20.54 -7.14 9.88
N GLY A 120 19.45 -7.90 9.95
CA GLY A 120 19.26 -8.94 10.97
C GLY A 120 20.36 -10.01 10.90
N ASN A 121 20.71 -10.47 9.69
CA ASN A 121 21.82 -11.41 9.49
C ASN A 121 23.16 -10.83 9.96
N CYS A 122 23.44 -9.55 9.68
CA CYS A 122 24.66 -8.89 10.17
C CYS A 122 24.71 -8.91 11.70
N TYR A 123 23.62 -8.49 12.37
CA TYR A 123 23.54 -8.50 13.84
C TYR A 123 23.69 -9.92 14.40
N PHE A 124 23.04 -10.91 13.79
CA PHE A 124 23.16 -12.31 14.20
C PHE A 124 24.61 -12.81 14.14
N ASN A 125 25.31 -12.54 13.03
CA ASN A 125 26.71 -12.94 12.88
C ASN A 125 27.65 -12.22 13.87
N MET A 126 27.27 -11.02 14.31
CA MET A 126 27.95 -10.27 15.35
C MET A 126 27.53 -10.68 16.78
N LYS A 127 26.67 -11.70 16.92
CA LYS A 127 26.09 -12.17 18.19
C LYS A 127 25.22 -11.14 18.92
N ASP A 128 24.75 -10.13 18.20
CA ASP A 128 23.78 -9.16 18.69
C ASP A 128 22.37 -9.69 18.41
N TYR A 129 21.98 -10.70 19.19
CA TYR A 129 20.75 -11.45 18.97
C TYR A 129 19.48 -10.60 19.19
N ASP A 130 19.52 -9.64 20.11
CA ASP A 130 18.39 -8.74 20.39
C ASP A 130 18.08 -7.86 19.16
N ASN A 131 19.11 -7.24 18.58
CA ASN A 131 18.91 -6.43 17.38
C ASN A 131 18.60 -7.30 16.15
N ALA A 132 19.19 -8.50 16.05
CA ALA A 132 18.86 -9.44 14.98
C ALA A 132 17.37 -9.81 14.98
N LEU A 133 16.86 -10.24 16.14
CA LEU A 133 15.45 -10.61 16.32
C LEU A 133 14.54 -9.44 15.95
N LYS A 134 14.87 -8.23 16.42
CA LYS A 134 14.12 -7.02 16.10
C LYS A 134 14.04 -6.78 14.59
N GLN A 135 15.10 -6.99 13.83
CA GLN A 135 15.05 -6.77 12.38
C GLN A 135 14.21 -7.84 11.67
N PHE A 136 14.36 -9.12 12.05
CA PHE A 136 13.59 -10.20 11.46
C PHE A 136 12.09 -10.06 11.75
N ASP A 137 11.72 -9.70 12.98
CA ASP A 137 10.33 -9.50 13.40
C ASP A 137 9.68 -8.27 12.73
N ASN A 138 10.45 -7.22 12.50
CA ASN A 138 9.97 -6.01 11.83
C ASN A 138 9.83 -6.15 10.31
N TYR A 139 10.13 -7.31 9.72
CA TYR A 139 9.91 -7.53 8.30
C TYR A 139 8.40 -7.51 7.97
N GLY A 140 7.98 -6.49 7.21
CA GLY A 140 6.60 -6.26 6.79
C GLY A 140 6.37 -6.46 5.30
N GLY A 141 7.34 -7.01 4.57
CA GLY A 141 7.26 -7.20 3.13
C GLY A 141 6.37 -8.37 2.70
N ASP A 142 5.95 -8.33 1.43
CA ASP A 142 5.04 -9.33 0.83
C ASP A 142 5.80 -10.50 0.18
N ASN A 143 7.14 -10.49 0.14
CA ASN A 143 7.93 -11.56 -0.47
C ASN A 143 8.02 -12.77 0.48
N ASP A 144 7.34 -13.86 0.11
CA ASP A 144 7.25 -15.06 0.94
C ASP A 144 8.60 -15.75 1.22
N ILE A 145 9.56 -15.64 0.29
CA ILE A 145 10.91 -16.21 0.47
C ILE A 145 11.66 -15.45 1.54
N ILE A 146 11.61 -14.11 1.49
CA ILE A 146 12.26 -13.26 2.50
C ILE A 146 11.55 -13.41 3.84
N LYS A 147 10.22 -13.43 3.85
CA LYS A 147 9.42 -13.68 5.07
C LYS A 147 9.82 -14.99 5.76
N SER A 148 9.93 -16.07 4.99
CA SER A 148 10.36 -17.38 5.50
C SER A 148 11.81 -17.35 5.99
N SER A 149 12.68 -16.61 5.30
CA SER A 149 14.07 -16.40 5.74
C SER A 149 14.15 -15.65 7.08
N CYS A 150 13.34 -14.60 7.26
CA CYS A 150 13.26 -13.87 8.54
C CYS A 150 12.77 -14.80 9.67
N ILE A 151 11.71 -15.57 9.45
CA ILE A 151 11.21 -16.55 10.43
C ILE A 151 12.30 -17.56 10.81
N SER A 152 13.06 -18.03 9.81
CA SER A 152 14.18 -18.94 10.04
C SER A 152 15.30 -18.27 10.85
N GLY A 153 15.60 -17.01 10.57
CA GLY A 153 16.52 -16.19 11.36
C GLY A 153 16.09 -15.99 12.80
N MET A 154 14.78 -15.77 13.05
CA MET A 154 14.23 -15.71 14.41
C MET A 154 14.42 -17.05 15.14
N GLY A 155 14.16 -18.17 14.46
CA GLY A 155 14.42 -19.52 15.01
C GLY A 155 15.88 -19.70 15.41
N ALA A 156 16.81 -19.33 14.52
CA ALA A 156 18.25 -19.40 14.80
C ALA A 156 18.67 -18.51 16.00
N VAL A 157 18.04 -17.34 16.18
CA VAL A 157 18.25 -16.50 17.36
C VAL A 157 17.83 -17.22 18.64
N TYR A 158 16.68 -17.91 18.65
CA TYR A 158 16.21 -18.63 19.84
C TYR A 158 17.03 -19.88 20.19
N GLU A 159 17.77 -20.43 19.22
CA GLU A 159 18.64 -21.59 19.41
C GLU A 159 20.07 -21.23 19.89
N ALA A 160 20.50 -19.97 19.70
CA ALA A 160 21.85 -19.50 19.98
C ALA A 160 22.09 -19.19 21.47
#